data_AF-A0A3N5HKE1-F1
#
_entry.id   AF-A0A3N5HKE1-F1
#
_cell.length_a   1.000
_cell.length_b   1.000
_cell.length_c   1.000
_cell.angle_alpha   90.00
_cell.angle_beta   90.00
_cell.angle_gamma   90.00
#
_symmetry.space_group_name_H-M   'P 1'
#
loop_
_entity.id
_entity.type
_entity.pdbx_description
1 polymer ?
#
loop_
_entity_poly.entity_id
_entity_poly.type
_entity_poly.pdbx_seq_one_letter_code
_entity_poly.pdbx_strand_id
1 'polypeptide(L)' 'MVPIVTRVAGHFDGRALVATVDVSTEAELSRTWAIRVVPTFVFFKDGREISRQEGTTTYEDLAGRLQALLDGR' A
#
# COMPACT_ATOMS: atom_id res chain seq x y z
N MET A 1 -1.81 12.70 -0.34
CA MET A 1 -1.37 11.31 -0.02
C MET A 1 0.06 11.02 -0.44
N VAL A 2 0.57 11.53 -1.57
CA VAL A 2 1.97 11.32 -2.00
C VAL A 2 3.01 11.55 -0.89
N PRO A 3 2.96 12.63 -0.09
CA PRO A 3 3.96 12.83 0.98
C PRO A 3 3.93 11.76 2.08
N ILE A 4 2.73 11.24 2.40
CA ILE A 4 2.57 10.18 3.40
C ILE A 4 3.19 8.88 2.89
N VAL A 5 2.92 8.52 1.64
CA VAL A 5 3.45 7.28 1.04
C VAL A 5 4.97 7.34 0.90
N THR A 6 5.53 8.46 0.46
CA THR A 6 7.00 8.64 0.41
C THR A 6 7.63 8.52 1.80
N ARG A 7 6.98 9.06 2.84
CA ARG A 7 7.46 8.93 4.21
C ARG A 7 7.42 7.47 4.70
N VAL A 8 6.35 6.73 4.40
CA VAL A 8 6.28 5.29 4.69
C VAL A 8 7.38 4.55 3.94
N ALA A 9 7.56 4.79 2.64
CA ALA A 9 8.61 4.16 1.85
C ALA A 9 10.00 4.38 2.47
N GLY A 10 10.33 5.61 2.88
CA GLY A 10 11.60 5.90 3.54
C GLY A 10 11.76 5.24 4.92
N HIS A 11 10.69 5.15 5.73
CA HIS A 11 10.75 4.51 7.04
C HIS A 11 10.96 2.98 6.97
N PHE A 12 10.45 2.36 5.91
CA PHE A 12 10.50 0.91 5.72
C PHE A 12 11.52 0.46 4.67
N ASP A 13 12.39 1.37 4.23
CA ASP A 13 13.46 1.04 3.27
C ASP A 13 14.32 -0.14 3.77
N GLY A 14 14.64 -1.04 2.86
CA GLY A 14 15.31 -2.31 3.16
C GLY A 14 14.50 -3.36 3.96
N ARG A 15 13.28 -3.03 4.43
CA ARG A 15 12.41 -3.95 5.18
C ARG A 15 11.13 -4.31 4.42
N ALA A 16 10.58 -3.38 3.65
CA ALA A 16 9.42 -3.60 2.81
C ALA A 16 9.50 -2.77 1.53
N LEU A 17 9.03 -3.34 0.41
CA LEU A 17 8.88 -2.60 -0.84
C LEU A 17 7.57 -1.80 -0.79
N VAL A 18 7.69 -0.48 -0.96
CA VAL A 18 6.54 0.41 -1.11
C VAL A 18 6.56 0.96 -2.52
N ALA A 19 5.53 0.64 -3.30
CA ALA A 19 5.40 1.09 -4.68
C ALA A 19 4.06 1.81 -4.88
N THR A 20 4.05 2.78 -5.79
CA THR A 20 2.86 3.52 -6.20
C THR A 20 2.57 3.24 -7.66
N VAL A 21 1.30 3.05 -7.99
CA VAL A 21 0.82 2.84 -9.36
C VAL A 21 -0.15 3.95 -9.72
N ASP A 22 0.04 4.55 -10.89
CA ASP A 22 -0.95 5.46 -11.46
C ASP A 22 -2.02 4.67 -12.22
N VAL A 23 -3.23 4.61 -11.65
CA VAL A 23 -4.35 3.87 -12.22
C VAL A 23 -4.90 4.50 -13.51
N SER A 24 -4.57 5.77 -13.80
CA SER A 24 -4.97 6.43 -15.04
C SER A 24 -4.18 5.93 -16.24
N THR A 25 -2.92 5.52 -16.03
CA THR A 25 -2.06 4.95 -17.06
C THR A 25 -2.11 3.41 -17.07
N GLU A 26 -2.37 2.79 -15.91
CA GLU A 26 -2.41 1.33 -15.73
C GLU A 26 -3.84 0.79 -15.58
N ALA A 27 -4.69 1.06 -16.58
CA ALA A 27 -6.13 0.72 -16.52
C ALA A 27 -6.41 -0.78 -16.37
N GLU A 28 -5.64 -1.65 -17.04
CA GLU A 28 -5.82 -3.10 -16.94
C GLU A 28 -5.44 -3.61 -15.54
N LEU A 29 -4.33 -3.12 -14.99
CA LEU A 29 -3.93 -3.48 -13.63
C LEU A 29 -4.97 -3.03 -12.59
N SER A 30 -5.50 -1.81 -12.76
CA SER A 30 -6.59 -1.28 -11.93
C SER A 30 -7.83 -2.19 -11.95
N ARG A 31 -8.20 -2.71 -13.13
CA ARG A 31 -9.29 -3.69 -13.29
C ARG A 31 -8.96 -5.03 -12.63
N THR A 32 -7.77 -5.58 -12.88
CA THR A 32 -7.33 -6.87 -12.30
C THR A 32 -7.39 -6.86 -10.77
N TRP A 33 -7.01 -5.75 -10.14
CA TRP A 33 -7.03 -5.60 -8.68
C TRP A 33 -8.35 -5.01 -8.12
N ALA A 34 -9.34 -4.81 -9.00
CA ALA A 34 -10.64 -4.26 -8.69
C ALA A 34 -10.58 -2.91 -7.93
N ILE A 35 -9.69 -2.02 -8.34
CA ILE A 35 -9.54 -0.68 -7.75
C ILE A 35 -10.71 0.19 -8.18
N ARG A 36 -11.64 0.45 -7.24
CA ARG A 36 -12.84 1.27 -7.46
C ARG A 36 -12.78 2.63 -6.77
N VAL A 37 -11.91 2.75 -5.76
CA VAL A 37 -11.74 3.95 -4.94
C VAL A 37 -10.28 4.37 -5.03
N VAL A 38 -10.00 5.66 -5.17
CA VAL A 38 -8.63 6.18 -5.14
C VAL A 38 -8.51 7.15 -3.97
N PRO A 39 -7.52 7.01 -3.09
CA PRO A 39 -6.46 5.98 -3.10
C PRO A 39 -6.93 4.61 -2.58
N THR A 40 -6.28 3.54 -3.04
CA THR A 40 -6.33 2.21 -2.41
C THR A 40 -4.90 1.76 -2.12
N PHE A 41 -4.69 1.25 -0.92
CA PHE A 41 -3.42 0.67 -0.47
C PHE A 41 -3.63 -0.83 -0.33
N VAL A 42 -2.82 -1.63 -1.02
CA VAL A 42 -2.89 -3.10 -0.97
C VAL A 42 -1.61 -3.60 -0.30
N PHE A 43 -1.77 -4.41 0.74
CA PHE A 43 -0.66 -4.97 1.51
C PHE A 43 -0.42 -6.42 1.11
N PHE A 44 0.81 -6.71 0.73
CA PHE A 44 1.24 -8.03 0.30
C PHE A 44 2.21 -8.65 1.31
N LYS A 45 2.12 -9.96 1.48
CA LYS A 45 3.11 -10.79 2.17
C LYS A 45 3.21 -12.14 1.46
N ASP A 46 4.43 -12.60 1.21
CA ASP A 46 4.71 -13.87 0.54
C ASP A 46 3.97 -14.03 -0.81
N GLY A 47 3.88 -12.93 -1.57
CA GLY A 47 3.20 -12.89 -2.87
C GLY A 47 1.67 -12.91 -2.81
N ARG A 48 1.07 -12.84 -1.61
CA ARG A 48 -0.38 -12.87 -1.41
C ARG A 48 -0.87 -11.54 -0.84
N GLU A 49 -2.02 -11.08 -1.31
CA GLU A 49 -2.72 -9.97 -0.69
C GLU A 49 -3.21 -10.40 0.70
N ILE A 50 -2.80 -9.65 1.72
CA ILE A 50 -3.20 -9.91 3.12
C ILE A 50 -4.35 -8.99 3.52
N SER A 51 -4.28 -7.72 3.11
CA SER A 51 -5.34 -6.75 3.38
C SER A 51 -5.25 -5.57 2.43
N ARG A 52 -6.31 -4.76 2.39
CA ARG A 52 -6.34 -3.48 1.69
C ARG A 52 -7.00 -2.39 2.52
N GLN A 53 -6.59 -1.15 2.29
CA GLN A 53 -7.20 0.07 2.84
C GLN A 53 -7.69 0.93 1.68
N GLU A 54 -8.99 1.22 1.65
CA GLU A 54 -9.59 2.11 0.65
C GLU A 54 -9.82 3.51 1.25
N GLY A 55 -9.64 4.54 0.42
CA GLY A 55 -9.80 5.92 0.82
C GLY A 55 -8.63 6.49 1.61
N THR A 56 -8.83 7.71 2.09
CA THR A 56 -7.81 8.48 2.81
C THR A 56 -7.45 7.81 4.14
N THR A 57 -6.19 7.87 4.53
CA THR A 57 -5.67 7.31 5.77
C THR A 57 -4.46 8.12 6.24
N THR A 58 -3.90 7.78 7.40
CA THR A 58 -2.78 8.48 8.04
C THR A 58 -1.47 7.75 7.80
N TYR A 59 -0.37 8.40 8.17
CA TYR A 59 0.95 7.75 8.19
C TYR A 59 0.97 6.61 9.22
N GLU A 60 0.40 6.86 10.40
CA GLU A 60 0.38 5.96 11.53
C GLU A 60 -0.36 4.66 11.19
N ASP A 61 -1.50 4.75 10.51
CA ASP A 61 -2.27 3.59 10.06
C ASP A 61 -1.48 2.73 9.07
N LEU A 62 -0.89 3.34 8.04
CA LEU A 62 -0.13 2.62 7.02
C LEU A 62 1.13 1.99 7.60
N ALA A 63 1.89 2.75 8.40
CA ALA A 63 3.09 2.27 9.06
C ALA A 63 2.78 1.16 10.06
N GLY A 64 1.72 1.31 10.86
CA GLY A 64 1.30 0.30 11.84
C GLY A 64 0.91 -1.02 11.18
N ARG A 65 0.14 -0.97 10.09
CA ARG A 65 -0.23 -2.16 9.30
C ARG A 65 1.00 -2.85 8.70
N LEU A 66 1.91 -2.08 8.12
CA LEU A 66 3.13 -2.63 7.53
C LEU A 66 4.05 -3.26 8.58
N GLN A 67 4.18 -2.61 9.75
CA GLN A 67 4.97 -3.14 10.87
C GLN A 67 4.35 -4.43 11.42
N ALA A 68 3.03 -4.50 11.59
CA ALA A 68 2.35 -5.75 12.01
C ALA A 68 2.64 -6.93 11.07
N LEU A 69 2.65 -6.69 9.76
CA LEU A 69 2.99 -7.71 8.76
C LEU A 69 4.44 -8.19 8.89
N LEU A 70 5.38 -7.28 9.17
CA LEU A 70 6.79 -7.62 9.41
C LEU A 70 6.96 -8.42 10.70
N ASP A 71 6.21 -8.07 11.74
CA ASP A 71 6.25 -8.75 13.04
C ASP A 71 5.57 -10.13 13.00
N GLY A 72 4.88 -10.47 11.91
CA GLY A 72 4.15 -11.73 11.76
C GLY A 72 2.85 -11.81 12.56
N ARG A 73 2.25 -10.65 12.84
CA ARG A 73 1.00 -10.50 13.60
C ARG A 73 -0.21 -10.28 12.69
#